data_AF-A0A9P0CKZ1-F1
#
_entry.id   AF-A0A9P0CKZ1-F1
#
_cell.length_a   1.000
_cell.length_b   1.000
_cell.length_c   1.000
_cell.angle_alpha   90.00
_cell.angle_beta   90.00
_cell.angle_gamma   90.00
#
_symmetry.space_group_name_H-M   'P 1'
#
loop_
_entity.id
_entity.type
_entity.pdbx_description
1 polymer ?
#
loop_
_entity_poly.entity_id
_entity_poly.type
_entity_poly.pdbx_seq_one_letter_code
_entity_poly.pdbx_strand_id
1 'polypeptide(L)'
;MKQIVIQIMYLNKKNMKILKKQTRIPKNAKMKTEPNQITKNATIIKRQRRKEPVNDQEMEMNGEEIKSTSLRNSGKNYKNWKNNLVSARKIKGPCTCILKWSTKFSEENRKVVFDQYWGVGSIDRQRDFISKHVKFVPKWRCRLRADKNEEIAVNSRRNYTYIYNLRI
;
A
#
# COMPACT_ATOMS: atom_id res chain seq x y z
N MET A 1 44.68 -17.40 -45.36
CA MET A 1 45.08 -17.34 -43.92
C MET A 1 44.86 -15.99 -43.23
N LYS A 2 44.88 -14.83 -43.91
CA LYS A 2 44.69 -13.51 -43.24
C LYS A 2 43.25 -13.21 -42.79
N GLN A 3 42.22 -13.81 -43.40
CA GLN A 3 40.81 -13.62 -43.00
C GLN A 3 40.39 -14.40 -41.74
N ILE A 4 41.01 -15.55 -41.46
CA ILE A 4 40.71 -16.37 -40.27
C ILE A 4 41.25 -15.69 -38.99
N VAL A 5 42.43 -15.06 -39.07
CA VAL A 5 43.04 -14.33 -37.95
C VAL A 5 42.18 -13.13 -37.52
N ILE A 6 41.58 -12.41 -38.48
CA ILE A 6 40.70 -11.27 -38.20
C ILE A 6 39.40 -11.73 -37.51
N GLN A 7 38.85 -12.88 -37.91
CA GLN A 7 37.64 -13.44 -37.31
C GLN A 7 37.87 -13.93 -35.86
N ILE A 8 39.02 -14.55 -35.58
CA ILE A 8 39.42 -14.98 -34.22
C ILE A 8 39.65 -13.76 -33.30
N MET A 9 40.24 -12.68 -33.81
CA MET A 9 40.39 -11.43 -33.06
C MET A 9 39.04 -10.75 -32.75
N TYR A 10 38.08 -10.80 -33.67
CA TYR A 10 36.76 -10.18 -33.47
C TYR A 10 35.91 -10.93 -32.42
N LEU A 11 36.02 -12.26 -32.35
CA LEU A 11 35.32 -13.07 -31.35
C LEU A 11 35.93 -12.91 -29.93
N ASN A 12 37.26 -12.78 -29.83
CA ASN A 12 37.93 -12.52 -28.54
C ASN A 12 37.63 -11.13 -27.95
N LYS A 13 37.43 -10.11 -28.79
CA LYS A 13 37.06 -8.75 -28.33
C LYS A 13 35.60 -8.67 -27.85
N LYS A 14 34.71 -9.52 -28.36
CA LYS A 14 33.29 -9.61 -27.95
C LYS A 14 33.14 -10.36 -26.62
N ASN A 15 33.93 -11.43 -26.39
CA ASN A 15 33.96 -12.17 -25.12
C ASN A 15 34.59 -11.38 -23.96
N MET A 16 35.60 -10.55 -24.20
CA MET A 16 36.20 -9.68 -23.18
C MET A 16 35.30 -8.53 -22.69
N LYS A 17 34.22 -8.19 -23.42
CA LYS A 17 33.22 -7.20 -23.00
C LYS A 17 32.05 -7.81 -22.21
N ILE A 18 31.84 -9.11 -22.33
CA ILE A 18 30.78 -9.85 -21.61
C ILE A 18 31.27 -10.25 -20.21
N LEU A 19 32.55 -10.55 -20.04
CA LEU A 19 33.16 -10.85 -18.71
C LEU A 19 33.39 -9.62 -17.80
N LYS A 20 33.26 -8.38 -18.30
CA LYS A 20 33.46 -7.16 -17.49
C LYS A 20 32.17 -6.55 -16.92
N LYS A 21 31.00 -7.18 -17.17
CA LYS A 21 29.69 -6.72 -16.67
C LYS A 21 29.10 -7.55 -15.53
N GLN A 22 29.76 -8.62 -15.08
CA GLN A 22 29.25 -9.50 -14.02
C GLN A 22 30.02 -9.44 -12.68
N THR A 23 30.93 -8.48 -12.50
CA THR A 23 31.66 -8.32 -11.21
C THR A 23 31.58 -6.89 -10.68
N ARG A 24 30.41 -6.53 -10.14
CA ARG A 24 30.24 -5.46 -9.13
C ARG A 24 29.16 -5.95 -8.16
N ILE A 25 29.54 -6.58 -7.05
CA ILE A 25 29.52 -6.11 -5.64
C ILE A 25 29.84 -7.41 -4.83
N PRO A 26 30.59 -7.43 -3.70
CA PRO A 26 30.85 -6.39 -2.71
C PRO A 26 32.33 -6.19 -2.32
N LYS A 27 32.64 -5.04 -1.70
CA LYS A 27 33.86 -4.88 -0.89
C LYS A 27 33.50 -5.00 0.59
N ASN A 28 34.33 -5.75 1.31
CA ASN A 28 34.36 -6.06 2.74
C ASN A 28 33.63 -7.33 3.22
N ALA A 29 34.26 -8.47 2.93
CA ALA A 29 34.29 -9.60 3.84
C ALA A 29 35.43 -9.40 4.86
N LYS A 30 35.09 -9.24 6.14
CA LYS A 30 36.02 -9.53 7.25
C LYS A 30 35.74 -10.96 7.73
N MET A 31 36.84 -11.65 8.00
CA MET A 31 36.96 -13.09 8.30
C MET A 31 36.10 -13.56 9.49
N LYS A 32 35.75 -14.84 9.42
CA LYS A 32 35.08 -15.61 10.48
C LYS A 32 36.02 -15.82 11.67
N THR A 33 35.50 -15.65 12.88
CA THR A 33 35.95 -16.37 14.08
C THR A 33 34.70 -16.78 14.85
N GLU A 34 34.54 -18.09 15.05
CA GLU A 34 33.49 -18.72 15.86
C GLU A 34 33.92 -18.80 17.36
N PRO A 35 32.99 -19.13 18.28
CA PRO A 35 32.76 -18.36 19.50
C PRO A 35 33.58 -18.86 20.69
N ASN A 36 33.94 -17.94 21.59
CA ASN A 36 34.33 -18.32 22.95
C ASN A 36 33.57 -17.47 23.98
N GLN A 37 33.03 -18.17 24.97
CA GLN A 37 32.03 -17.71 25.92
C GLN A 37 32.68 -16.93 27.08
N ILE A 38 31.84 -16.17 27.80
CA ILE A 38 32.03 -15.64 29.17
C ILE A 38 32.91 -14.36 29.20
N THR A 39 32.48 -13.17 29.65
CA THR A 39 31.85 -12.77 30.92
C THR A 39 31.18 -11.37 30.85
N LYS A 40 29.95 -11.30 31.35
CA LYS A 40 29.46 -10.41 32.44
C LYS A 40 29.47 -8.87 32.28
N ASN A 41 28.23 -8.35 32.30
CA ASN A 41 27.76 -7.18 33.05
C ASN A 41 27.97 -5.78 32.45
N ALA A 42 27.16 -5.43 31.45
CA ALA A 42 26.68 -4.05 31.30
C ALA A 42 25.21 -4.01 31.73
N THR A 43 24.97 -3.52 32.93
CA THR A 43 23.65 -3.22 33.49
C THR A 43 22.93 -2.25 32.57
N ILE A 44 22.06 -2.77 31.69
CA ILE A 44 21.03 -1.98 31.04
C ILE A 44 20.05 -1.59 32.14
N ILE A 45 20.23 -0.40 32.70
CA ILE A 45 19.17 0.26 33.47
C ILE A 45 18.01 0.46 32.48
N LYS A 46 17.06 -0.47 32.48
CA LYS A 46 15.74 -0.23 31.89
C LYS A 46 15.16 0.93 32.69
N ARG A 47 15.18 2.14 32.12
CA ARG A 47 14.35 3.24 32.60
C ARG A 47 12.92 2.72 32.61
N GLN A 48 12.44 2.30 33.76
CA GLN A 48 11.03 2.06 33.99
C GLN A 48 10.37 3.42 33.79
N ARG A 49 9.66 3.59 32.66
CA ARG A 49 8.78 4.75 32.52
C ARG A 49 7.85 4.68 33.72
N ARG A 50 7.90 5.68 34.61
CA ARG A 50 6.83 5.86 35.60
C ARG A 50 5.53 5.87 34.80
N LYS A 51 4.61 4.97 35.14
CA LYS A 51 3.22 5.13 34.72
C LYS A 51 2.76 6.40 35.41
N GLU A 52 2.61 7.49 34.67
CA GLU A 52 1.92 8.66 35.20
C GLU A 52 0.54 8.21 35.69
N PRO A 53 0.06 8.73 36.83
CA PRO A 53 -1.30 8.50 37.25
C PRO A 53 -2.22 9.03 36.15
N VAL A 54 -2.94 8.13 35.50
CA VAL A 54 -3.85 8.50 34.41
C VAL A 54 -5.01 9.25 35.05
N ASN A 55 -5.24 10.49 34.62
CA ASN A 55 -6.36 11.31 35.07
C ASN A 55 -7.68 10.65 34.64
N ASP A 56 -8.68 10.60 35.53
CA ASP A 56 -9.98 9.98 35.25
C ASP A 56 -10.67 10.60 34.03
N GLN A 57 -10.52 11.92 33.86
CA GLN A 57 -11.04 12.64 32.68
C GLN A 57 -10.37 12.21 31.38
N GLU A 58 -9.08 11.90 31.40
CA GLU A 58 -8.36 11.41 30.22
C GLU A 58 -8.81 9.99 29.86
N MET A 59 -9.08 9.12 30.85
CA MET A 59 -9.64 7.79 30.58
C MET A 59 -11.03 7.87 29.94
N GLU A 60 -11.91 8.73 30.46
CA GLU A 60 -13.25 8.92 29.89
C GLU A 60 -13.18 9.46 28.46
N MET A 61 -12.39 10.50 28.22
CA MET A 61 -12.21 11.10 26.90
C MET A 61 -11.65 10.08 25.89
N ASN A 62 -10.63 9.31 26.29
CA ASN A 62 -10.10 8.21 25.46
C ASN A 62 -11.17 7.13 25.19
N GLY A 63 -11.99 6.80 26.18
CA GLY A 63 -13.09 5.85 26.05
C GLY A 63 -14.17 6.31 25.07
N GLU A 64 -14.53 7.60 25.10
CA GLU A 64 -15.48 8.20 24.17
C GLU A 64 -14.95 8.25 22.73
N GLU A 65 -13.67 8.58 22.54
CA GLU A 65 -13.03 8.58 21.23
C GLU A 65 -12.96 7.18 20.62
N ILE A 66 -12.62 6.16 21.42
CA ILE A 66 -12.60 4.76 20.99
C ILE A 66 -14.01 4.31 20.56
N LYS A 67 -15.04 4.64 21.36
CA LYS A 67 -16.44 4.36 21.03
C LYS A 67 -16.86 5.06 19.73
N SER A 68 -16.59 6.36 19.61
CA SER A 68 -16.94 7.16 18.43
C SER A 68 -16.26 6.61 17.17
N THR A 69 -14.98 6.24 17.27
CA THR A 69 -14.22 5.64 16.18
C THR A 69 -14.79 4.29 15.74
N SER A 70 -15.12 3.42 16.69
CA SER A 70 -15.73 2.11 16.43
C SER A 70 -17.10 2.25 15.73
N LEU A 71 -17.94 3.15 16.22
CA LEU A 71 -19.25 3.43 15.62
C LEU A 71 -19.11 4.00 14.20
N ARG A 72 -18.20 4.96 14.00
CA ARG A 72 -17.90 5.55 12.69
C ARG A 72 -17.43 4.49 11.69
N ASN A 73 -16.53 3.60 12.12
CA ASN A 73 -16.00 2.53 11.26
C ASN A 73 -17.05 1.47 10.93
N SER A 74 -18.02 1.26 11.82
CA SER A 74 -19.16 0.36 11.58
C SER A 74 -20.31 1.02 10.81
N GLY A 75 -20.17 2.30 10.43
CA GLY A 75 -21.21 3.06 9.74
C GLY A 75 -22.44 3.41 10.59
N LYS A 76 -22.35 3.26 11.92
CA LYS A 76 -23.42 3.64 12.86
C LYS A 76 -23.40 5.14 13.14
N ASN A 77 -24.44 5.64 13.80
CA ASN A 77 -24.45 7.01 14.28
C ASN A 77 -23.39 7.21 15.38
N TYR A 78 -22.82 8.40 15.48
CA TYR A 78 -21.79 8.70 16.48
C TYR A 78 -21.75 10.20 16.79
N LYS A 79 -21.20 10.58 17.93
CA LYS A 79 -20.93 11.98 18.28
C LYS A 79 -19.56 12.39 17.77
N ASN A 80 -19.47 13.51 17.05
CA ASN A 80 -18.18 14.09 16.68
C ASN A 80 -17.54 14.83 17.88
N TRP A 81 -16.32 15.33 17.68
CA TRP A 81 -15.60 16.13 18.69
C TRP A 81 -16.31 17.44 19.09
N LYS A 82 -17.24 17.95 18.26
CA LYS A 82 -18.12 19.09 18.57
C LYS A 82 -19.43 18.66 19.25
N ASN A 83 -19.55 17.41 19.70
CA ASN A 83 -20.77 16.79 20.24
C ASN A 83 -21.97 16.74 19.28
N ASN A 84 -21.77 16.96 17.98
CA ASN A 84 -22.83 16.83 16.99
C ASN A 84 -23.08 15.35 16.66
N LEU A 85 -24.35 14.95 16.65
CA LEU A 85 -24.77 13.60 16.25
C LEU A 85 -24.66 13.45 14.73
N VAL A 86 -23.76 12.58 14.28
CA VAL A 86 -23.63 12.15 12.88
C VAL A 86 -24.54 10.95 12.67
N SER A 87 -25.41 11.02 11.66
CA SER A 87 -26.36 9.94 11.36
C SER A 87 -25.66 8.68 10.83
N ALA A 88 -26.33 7.53 11.01
CA ALA A 88 -25.84 6.26 10.47
C ALA A 88 -25.76 6.33 8.93
N ARG A 89 -24.77 5.63 8.38
CA ARG A 89 -24.60 5.51 6.93
C ARG A 89 -25.75 4.70 6.36
N LYS A 90 -26.21 5.10 5.19
CA LYS A 90 -27.28 4.43 4.45
C LYS A 90 -26.96 4.40 2.97
N ILE A 91 -27.51 3.39 2.28
CA ILE A 91 -27.47 3.32 0.83
C ILE A 91 -28.28 4.49 0.29
N LYS A 92 -27.67 5.29 -0.57
CA LYS A 92 -28.36 6.37 -1.30
C LYS A 92 -29.17 5.77 -2.44
N GLY A 93 -30.15 6.52 -2.95
CA GLY A 93 -30.87 6.15 -4.18
C GLY A 93 -29.95 5.90 -5.39
N PRO A 94 -30.52 5.44 -6.51
CA PRO A 94 -29.78 5.24 -7.76
C PRO A 94 -29.06 6.52 -8.21
N CYS A 95 -27.84 6.39 -8.77
CA CYS A 95 -27.11 7.53 -9.31
C CYS A 95 -27.45 7.80 -10.78
N THR A 96 -27.51 9.08 -11.15
CA THR A 96 -27.57 9.59 -12.54
C THR A 96 -26.18 9.71 -13.18
N CYS A 97 -25.27 8.84 -12.75
CA CYS A 97 -23.85 8.84 -13.09
C CYS A 97 -23.61 8.40 -14.55
N ILE A 98 -22.58 8.96 -15.21
CA ILE A 98 -22.20 8.66 -16.61
C ILE A 98 -21.98 7.15 -16.85
N LEU A 99 -21.50 6.44 -15.82
CA LEU A 99 -21.22 5.01 -15.86
C LEU A 99 -22.46 4.12 -15.72
N LYS A 100 -23.65 4.71 -15.49
CA LYS A 100 -24.95 4.06 -15.33
C LYS A 100 -24.92 2.88 -14.35
N TRP A 101 -24.38 3.08 -13.14
CA TRP A 101 -24.22 1.97 -12.17
C TRP A 101 -25.54 1.35 -11.74
N SER A 102 -26.63 2.12 -11.72
CA SER A 102 -27.98 1.62 -11.40
C SER A 102 -28.48 0.55 -12.37
N THR A 103 -27.99 0.51 -13.61
CA THR A 103 -28.37 -0.54 -14.58
C THR A 103 -27.48 -1.77 -14.50
N LYS A 104 -26.34 -1.68 -13.81
CA LYS A 104 -25.34 -2.76 -13.71
C LYS A 104 -25.41 -3.52 -12.38
N PHE A 105 -25.93 -2.88 -11.34
CA PHE A 105 -26.06 -3.44 -10.00
C PHE A 105 -27.50 -3.31 -9.55
N SER A 106 -28.11 -4.45 -9.19
CA SER A 106 -29.41 -4.45 -8.52
C SER A 106 -29.31 -3.81 -7.13
N GLU A 107 -30.46 -3.42 -6.57
CA GLU A 107 -30.50 -2.85 -5.22
C GLU A 107 -30.06 -3.85 -4.15
N GLU A 108 -30.37 -5.13 -4.34
CA GLU A 108 -29.94 -6.23 -3.48
C GLU A 108 -28.42 -6.35 -3.45
N ASN A 109 -27.78 -6.32 -4.64
CA ASN A 109 -26.33 -6.37 -4.74
C ASN A 109 -25.68 -5.17 -4.04
N ARG A 110 -26.25 -3.97 -4.19
CA ARG A 110 -25.77 -2.78 -3.47
C ARG A 110 -25.89 -2.94 -1.96
N LYS A 111 -26.95 -3.59 -1.50
CA LYS A 111 -27.19 -3.87 -0.08
C LYS A 111 -26.19 -4.88 0.48
N VAL A 112 -25.99 -6.01 -0.21
CA VAL A 112 -24.99 -7.02 0.18
C VAL A 112 -23.61 -6.39 0.34
N VAL A 113 -23.19 -5.58 -0.63
CA VAL A 113 -21.89 -4.91 -0.60
C VAL A 113 -21.79 -3.90 0.52
N PHE A 114 -22.86 -3.13 0.75
CA PHE A 114 -22.93 -2.16 1.83
C PHE A 114 -22.79 -2.85 3.19
N ASP A 115 -23.55 -3.91 3.42
CA ASP A 115 -23.56 -4.66 4.67
C ASP A 115 -22.22 -5.36 4.91
N GLN A 116 -21.64 -5.97 3.89
CA GLN A 116 -20.30 -6.57 3.97
C GLN A 116 -19.21 -5.54 4.27
N TYR A 117 -19.24 -4.38 3.60
CA TYR A 117 -18.22 -3.35 3.79
C TYR A 117 -18.27 -2.72 5.18
N TRP A 118 -19.47 -2.32 5.64
CA TRP A 118 -19.63 -1.65 6.94
C TRP A 118 -19.63 -2.64 8.11
N GLY A 119 -20.09 -3.88 7.90
CA GLY A 119 -20.07 -4.94 8.92
C GLY A 119 -18.67 -5.33 9.38
N VAL A 120 -17.63 -5.00 8.61
CA VAL A 120 -16.23 -5.22 8.98
C VAL A 120 -15.81 -4.41 10.22
N GLY A 121 -16.35 -3.20 10.43
CA GLY A 121 -16.10 -2.36 11.61
C GLY A 121 -14.65 -1.85 11.80
N SER A 122 -13.73 -2.16 10.90
CA SER A 122 -12.31 -1.74 10.96
C SER A 122 -11.88 -1.10 9.64
N ILE A 123 -11.22 0.06 9.72
CA ILE A 123 -10.78 0.83 8.55
C ILE A 123 -9.74 0.08 7.71
N ASP A 124 -8.84 -0.67 8.33
CA ASP A 124 -7.80 -1.39 7.61
C ASP A 124 -8.38 -2.59 6.87
N ARG A 125 -9.28 -3.32 7.51
CA ARG A 125 -10.01 -4.41 6.86
C ARG A 125 -10.96 -3.90 5.76
N GLN A 126 -11.50 -2.69 5.89
CA GLN A 126 -12.26 -2.03 4.81
C GLN A 126 -11.37 -1.72 3.60
N ARG A 127 -10.12 -1.26 3.83
CA ARG A 127 -9.13 -1.07 2.75
C ARG A 127 -8.77 -2.40 2.11
N ASP A 128 -8.62 -3.46 2.89
CA ASP A 128 -8.38 -4.80 2.36
C ASP A 128 -9.55 -5.30 1.51
N PHE A 129 -10.78 -5.05 1.96
CA PHE A 129 -11.99 -5.38 1.20
C PHE A 129 -11.99 -4.69 -0.16
N ILE A 130 -11.66 -3.40 -0.22
CA ILE A 130 -11.54 -2.67 -1.49
C ILE A 130 -10.43 -3.28 -2.34
N SER A 131 -9.26 -3.53 -1.74
CA SER A 131 -8.08 -4.03 -2.44
C SER A 131 -8.31 -5.40 -3.07
N LYS A 132 -9.06 -6.29 -2.40
CA LYS A 132 -9.46 -7.60 -2.94
C LYS A 132 -10.33 -7.51 -4.20
N HIS A 133 -11.13 -6.45 -4.32
CA HIS A 133 -12.04 -6.24 -5.44
C HIS A 133 -11.50 -5.28 -6.50
N VAL A 134 -10.22 -4.90 -6.41
CA VAL A 134 -9.59 -3.94 -7.30
C VAL A 134 -8.39 -4.59 -7.99
N LYS A 135 -8.35 -4.50 -9.31
CA LYS A 135 -7.19 -4.87 -10.12
C LYS A 135 -6.49 -3.63 -10.63
N PHE A 136 -5.18 -3.59 -10.43
CA PHE A 136 -4.30 -2.56 -10.96
C PHE A 136 -3.82 -3.00 -12.33
N VAL A 137 -4.14 -2.23 -13.37
CA VAL A 137 -3.73 -2.53 -14.74
C VAL A 137 -2.86 -1.39 -15.26
N PRO A 138 -1.63 -1.66 -15.74
CA PRO A 138 -0.80 -0.63 -16.34
C PRO A 138 -1.51 -0.05 -17.57
N LYS A 139 -1.38 1.25 -17.76
CA LYS A 139 -2.02 1.93 -18.87
C LYS A 139 -1.32 1.53 -20.17
N TRP A 140 -2.08 0.95 -21.11
CA TRP A 140 -1.55 0.52 -22.41
C TRP A 140 -0.99 1.67 -23.28
N ARG A 141 -1.61 2.86 -23.21
CA ARG A 141 -1.22 4.03 -24.03
C ARG A 141 -1.05 5.28 -23.18
N CYS A 142 0.12 5.92 -23.25
CA CYS A 142 0.32 7.29 -22.80
C CYS A 142 0.25 8.22 -24.01
N ARG A 143 -0.64 9.23 -23.96
CA ARG A 143 -0.65 10.27 -24.99
C ARG A 143 0.45 11.26 -24.63
N LEU A 144 1.51 11.28 -25.42
CA LEU A 144 2.50 12.35 -25.38
C LEU A 144 1.82 13.60 -25.95
N ARG A 145 1.88 14.72 -25.22
CA ARG A 145 1.61 16.02 -25.83
C ARG A 145 2.88 16.40 -26.60
N ALA A 146 2.74 16.86 -27.84
CA ALA A 146 3.89 17.16 -28.72
C ALA A 146 4.88 18.17 -28.08
N ASP A 147 4.35 19.02 -27.22
CA ASP A 147 4.98 20.08 -26.42
C ASP A 147 5.71 19.58 -25.15
N LYS A 148 5.71 18.27 -24.84
CA LYS A 148 6.36 17.73 -23.63
C LYS A 148 7.46 16.74 -23.96
N ASN A 149 8.65 16.97 -23.39
CA ASN A 149 9.80 16.05 -23.44
C ASN A 149 9.40 14.62 -23.01
N GLU A 150 9.95 13.61 -23.70
CA GLU A 150 9.69 12.19 -23.46
C GLU A 150 9.85 11.78 -21.98
N GLU A 151 10.85 12.33 -21.28
CA GLU A 151 11.08 12.04 -19.85
C GLU A 151 9.89 12.42 -18.94
N ILE A 152 9.17 13.50 -19.24
CA ILE A 152 8.02 13.96 -18.45
C ILE A 152 6.83 13.01 -18.62
N ALA A 153 6.72 12.36 -19.78
CA ALA A 153 5.63 11.44 -20.06
C ALA A 153 5.84 10.04 -19.48
N VAL A 154 7.10 9.58 -19.39
CA VAL A 154 7.45 8.39 -18.60
C VAL A 154 7.10 8.61 -17.12
N ASN A 155 7.23 9.87 -16.64
CA ASN A 155 6.84 10.29 -15.29
C ASN A 155 5.36 10.75 -15.17
N SER A 156 4.47 10.27 -16.03
CA SER A 156 3.04 10.55 -15.86
C SER A 156 2.57 10.07 -14.48
N ARG A 157 1.91 10.94 -13.71
CA ARG A 157 1.39 10.56 -12.39
C ARG A 157 0.35 9.44 -12.45
N ARG A 158 -0.22 9.17 -13.63
CA ARG A 158 -1.24 8.14 -13.85
C ARG A 158 -0.76 7.08 -14.83
N ASN A 159 0.07 6.17 -14.32
CA ASN A 159 0.60 5.01 -15.06
C ASN A 159 -0.29 3.77 -14.97
N TYR A 160 -1.33 3.81 -14.14
CA TYR A 160 -2.22 2.68 -13.87
C TYR A 160 -3.67 3.10 -14.03
N THR A 161 -4.51 2.13 -14.36
CA THR A 161 -5.96 2.21 -14.27
C THR A 161 -6.46 1.17 -13.27
N TYR A 162 -7.58 1.48 -12.63
CA TYR A 162 -8.24 0.59 -11.69
C TYR A 162 -9.40 -0.11 -12.39
N ILE A 163 -9.46 -1.43 -12.28
CA ILE A 163 -10.60 -2.22 -12.69
C ILE A 163 -11.24 -2.83 -11.45
N TYR A 164 -12.48 -2.42 -11.19
CA TYR A 164 -13.26 -2.90 -10.05
C TYR A 164 -13.99 -4.18 -10.48
N ASN A 165 -13.75 -5.26 -9.74
CA ASN A 165 -14.42 -6.54 -9.94
C ASN A 165 -15.04 -6.94 -8.61
N LEU A 166 -16.36 -6.80 -8.52
CA LEU A 166 -17.11 -7.35 -7.40
C LEU A 166 -17.55 -8.77 -7.76
N ARG A 167 -17.06 -9.77 -7.04
CA ARG A 167 -17.59 -11.12 -7.06
C ARG A 167 -18.61 -11.19 -5.93
N ILE A 168 -19.87 -10.89 -6.27
CA ILE A 168 -21.03 -11.04 -5.38
C ILE A 168 -21.64 -12.39 -5.69
#